data_AF-Q2KZM4-F1
#
_entry.id   AF-Q2KZM4-F1
#
_cell.length_a   1.000
_cell.length_b   1.000
_cell.length_c   1.000
_cell.angle_alpha   90.00
_cell.angle_beta   90.00
_cell.angle_gamma   90.00
#
_symmetry.space_group_name_H-M   'P 1'
#
loop_
_entity.id
_entity.type
_entity.pdbx_description
1 polymer ?
#
loop_
_entity_poly.entity_id
_entity_poly.type
_entity_poly.pdbx_seq_one_letter_code
_entity_poly.pdbx_strand_id
1 'polypeptide(L)'
;MTKTESTVTLPPIPAKRYFTIGEVSELCGVKPHVLRYWEQEFTQLKPVKRRGNRRYYQHHEVLLIRRIRSLLYEQGFTISGARNRLGGDASSTEASAVRLSAAELQALRNELHDISASLAASL
;
A
#
# COMPACT_ATOMS: atom_id res chain seq x y z
N MET A 1 -8.78 -12.18 28.75
CA MET A 1 -9.21 -13.18 27.74
C MET A 1 -9.98 -12.39 26.69
N THR A 2 -9.49 -12.11 25.49
CA THR A 2 -9.12 -13.04 24.41
C THR A 2 -8.05 -12.44 23.51
N LYS A 3 -6.93 -13.13 23.34
CA LYS A 3 -5.89 -12.81 22.37
C LYS A 3 -6.25 -13.58 21.10
N THR A 4 -7.01 -12.96 20.19
CA THR A 4 -7.45 -13.63 18.97
C THR A 4 -6.60 -13.15 17.79
N GLU A 5 -5.73 -14.05 17.35
CA GLU A 5 -5.23 -14.28 15.99
C GLU A 5 -5.64 -13.25 14.93
N SER A 6 -4.66 -12.64 14.24
CA SER A 6 -4.93 -11.87 13.02
C SER A 6 -3.69 -11.72 12.16
N THR A 7 -3.06 -12.82 11.73
CA THR A 7 -2.29 -12.80 10.47
C THR A 7 -3.28 -12.74 9.30
N VAL A 8 -4.02 -11.64 9.21
CA VAL A 8 -4.93 -11.40 8.08
C VAL A 8 -4.06 -11.25 6.84
N THR A 9 -4.04 -12.30 6.03
CA THR A 9 -3.34 -12.27 4.75
C THR A 9 -4.12 -11.36 3.81
N LEU A 10 -3.57 -10.19 3.52
CA LEU A 10 -4.18 -9.24 2.60
C LEU A 10 -3.93 -9.68 1.15
N PRO A 11 -4.92 -9.55 0.25
CA PRO A 11 -4.76 -9.94 -1.16
C PRO A 11 -3.64 -9.12 -1.84
N PRO A 12 -3.05 -9.58 -2.95
CA PRO A 12 -2.14 -8.74 -3.73
C PRO A 12 -2.88 -7.50 -4.26
N ILE A 13 -2.19 -6.35 -4.32
CA ILE A 13 -2.77 -5.12 -4.88
C ILE A 13 -2.67 -5.18 -6.41
N PRO A 14 -3.79 -5.11 -7.15
CA PRO A 14 -3.76 -5.11 -8.61
C PRO A 14 -2.96 -3.93 -9.19
N ALA A 15 -2.46 -4.08 -10.43
CA ALA A 15 -1.80 -3.01 -11.19
C ALA A 15 -2.81 -1.98 -11.75
N LYS A 16 -3.74 -1.50 -10.92
CA LYS A 16 -4.76 -0.50 -11.27
C LYS A 16 -4.32 0.88 -10.78
N ARG A 17 -4.60 1.93 -11.57
CA ARG A 17 -4.20 3.31 -11.24
C ARG A 17 -5.04 3.96 -10.12
N TYR A 18 -6.34 3.66 -10.09
CA TYR A 18 -7.28 4.22 -9.12
C TYR A 18 -8.18 3.14 -8.55
N PHE A 19 -8.36 3.17 -7.23
CA PHE A 19 -9.22 2.27 -6.48
C PHE A 19 -10.36 3.06 -5.84
N THR A 20 -11.56 2.50 -5.85
CA THR A 20 -12.69 3.05 -5.08
C THR A 20 -12.55 2.68 -3.60
N ILE A 21 -13.26 3.40 -2.72
CA ILE A 21 -13.23 3.09 -1.28
C ILE A 21 -13.68 1.67 -0.94
N GLY A 22 -14.56 1.06 -1.76
CA GLY A 22 -14.97 -0.34 -1.59
C GLY A 22 -13.81 -1.29 -1.90
N GLU A 23 -13.17 -1.10 -3.06
CA GLU A 23 -11.99 -1.89 -3.44
C GLU A 23 -10.86 -1.76 -2.40
N VAL A 24 -10.59 -0.55 -1.92
CA VAL A 24 -9.57 -0.34 -0.88
C VAL A 24 -9.96 -1.00 0.45
N SER A 25 -11.25 -1.00 0.78
CA SER A 25 -11.76 -1.68 1.98
C SER A 25 -11.46 -3.17 1.95
N GLU A 26 -11.70 -3.82 0.81
CA GLU A 26 -11.40 -5.24 0.59
C GLU A 26 -9.90 -5.50 0.58
N LEU A 27 -9.13 -4.69 -0.15
CA LEU A 27 -7.67 -4.84 -0.26
C LEU A 27 -6.94 -4.66 1.06
N CYS A 28 -7.49 -3.87 1.99
CA CYS A 28 -6.85 -3.58 3.27
C CYS A 28 -7.54 -4.27 4.44
N GLY A 29 -8.71 -4.89 4.26
CA GLY A 29 -9.49 -5.45 5.38
C GLY A 29 -9.93 -4.38 6.39
N VAL A 30 -10.20 -3.15 5.93
CA VAL A 30 -10.58 -2.01 6.77
C VAL A 30 -11.93 -1.49 6.31
N LYS A 31 -12.89 -1.32 7.22
CA LYS A 31 -14.24 -0.88 6.87
C LYS A 31 -14.24 0.52 6.22
N PRO A 32 -15.15 0.82 5.27
CA PRO A 32 -15.13 2.09 4.56
C PRO A 32 -15.25 3.34 5.45
N HIS A 33 -15.98 3.28 6.55
CA HIS A 33 -16.09 4.43 7.47
C HIS A 33 -14.79 4.69 8.23
N VAL A 34 -14.00 3.64 8.53
CA VAL A 34 -12.68 3.77 9.15
C VAL A 34 -11.71 4.43 8.17
N LEU A 35 -11.75 4.05 6.89
CA LEU A 35 -10.96 4.72 5.85
C LEU A 35 -11.28 6.22 5.77
N ARG A 36 -12.56 6.59 5.81
CA ARG A 36 -12.98 8.01 5.84
C ARG A 36 -12.44 8.74 7.06
N TYR A 37 -12.44 8.09 8.21
CA TYR A 37 -11.89 8.65 9.44
C TYR A 37 -10.36 8.81 9.32
N TRP A 38 -9.65 7.80 8.80
CA TRP A 38 -8.20 7.87 8.59
C TRP A 38 -7.78 8.98 7.63
N GLU A 39 -8.57 9.28 6.60
CA GLU A 39 -8.31 10.45 5.73
C GLU A 39 -8.31 11.78 6.48
N GLN A 40 -9.04 11.89 7.60
CA GLN A 40 -9.05 13.10 8.43
C GLN A 40 -7.85 13.12 9.37
N GLU A 41 -7.42 11.96 9.86
CA GLU A 41 -6.36 11.84 10.85
C GLU A 41 -4.95 11.84 10.23
N PHE A 42 -4.80 11.32 9.01
CA PHE A 42 -3.51 11.17 8.33
C PHE A 42 -3.44 12.12 7.13
N THR A 43 -2.74 13.24 7.29
CA THR A 43 -2.62 14.28 6.27
C THR A 43 -1.98 13.79 4.97
N GLN A 44 -1.17 12.73 5.01
CA GLN A 44 -0.56 12.11 3.83
C GLN A 44 -1.52 11.21 3.01
N LEU A 45 -2.70 10.89 3.55
CA LEU A 45 -3.74 10.11 2.86
C LEU A 45 -4.76 11.06 2.23
N LYS A 46 -4.59 11.40 0.96
CA LYS A 46 -5.38 12.44 0.26
C LYS A 46 -6.04 11.89 -1.01
N PRO A 47 -7.11 11.08 -0.88
CA PRO A 47 -7.76 10.51 -2.06
C PRO A 47 -8.35 11.60 -2.94
N VAL A 48 -8.25 11.40 -4.25
CA VAL A 48 -8.80 12.31 -5.24
C VAL A 48 -10.32 12.27 -5.18
N LYS A 49 -10.96 13.41 -4.90
CA LYS A 49 -12.41 13.58 -4.95
C LYS A 49 -12.85 13.94 -6.36
N ARG A 50 -13.82 13.22 -6.91
CA ARG A 50 -14.45 13.51 -8.23
C ARG A 50 -15.95 13.81 -8.06
N ARG A 51 -16.65 14.00 -9.20
CA ARG A 51 -18.11 14.23 -9.25
C ARG A 51 -18.86 13.25 -8.32
N GLY A 52 -19.84 13.78 -7.58
CA GLY A 52 -20.63 13.01 -6.61
C GLY A 52 -19.87 12.64 -5.33
N ASN A 53 -18.81 13.38 -4.97
CA ASN A 53 -18.01 13.15 -3.75
C ASN A 53 -17.43 11.72 -3.65
N ARG A 54 -17.20 11.08 -4.81
CA ARG A 54 -16.57 9.77 -4.91
C ARG A 54 -15.07 9.91 -4.68
N ARG A 55 -14.52 9.00 -3.87
CA ARG A 55 -13.11 8.97 -3.47
C ARG A 55 -12.37 7.92 -4.28
N TYR A 56 -11.26 8.32 -4.86
CA TYR A 56 -10.36 7.46 -5.60
C TYR A 56 -8.98 7.48 -4.98
N TYR A 57 -8.48 6.31 -4.63
CA TYR A 57 -7.15 6.12 -4.04
C TYR A 57 -6.19 5.64 -5.12
N GLN A 58 -4.96 6.10 -5.06
CA GLN A 58 -3.88 5.58 -5.89
C GLN A 58 -3.18 4.41 -5.20
N HIS A 59 -2.35 3.71 -5.96
CA HIS A 59 -1.59 2.56 -5.45
C HIS A 59 -0.78 2.89 -4.18
N HIS A 60 -0.06 4.02 -4.16
CA HIS A 60 0.71 4.44 -2.98
C HIS A 60 -0.16 4.73 -1.75
N GLU A 61 -1.40 5.20 -1.95
CA GLU A 61 -2.34 5.42 -0.85
C GLU A 61 -2.85 4.10 -0.27
N VAL A 62 -3.04 3.07 -1.11
CA VAL A 62 -3.39 1.72 -0.64
C VAL A 62 -2.25 1.13 0.21
N LEU A 63 -0.99 1.29 -0.24
CA LEU A 63 0.20 0.88 0.53
C LEU A 63 0.27 1.61 1.87
N LEU A 64 0.05 2.92 1.86
CA LEU A 64 0.00 3.73 3.07
C LEU A 64 -1.09 3.25 4.04
N ILE A 65 -2.28 2.93 3.55
CA ILE A 65 -3.38 2.40 4.37
C ILE A 65 -2.98 1.05 5.00
N ARG A 66 -2.30 0.17 4.27
CA ARG A 66 -1.77 -1.09 4.83
C ARG A 66 -0.75 -0.82 5.94
N ARG A 67 0.11 0.18 5.77
CA ARG A 67 1.07 0.59 6.80
C ARG A 67 0.38 1.14 8.04
N ILE A 68 -0.61 2.02 7.87
CA ILE A 68 -1.43 2.54 8.98
C ILE A 68 -2.10 1.37 9.72
N ARG A 69 -2.70 0.42 8.98
CA ARG A 69 -3.33 -0.77 9.56
C ARG A 69 -2.34 -1.57 10.43
N SER A 70 -1.14 -1.84 9.94
CA SER A 70 -0.11 -2.57 10.69
C SER A 70 0.27 -1.81 11.97
N LEU A 71 0.47 -0.49 11.89
CA LEU A 71 0.78 0.31 13.07
C LEU A 71 -0.32 0.23 14.13
N LEU A 72 -1.59 0.33 13.72
CA LEU A 72 -2.71 0.38 14.66
C LEU A 72 -3.09 -0.99 15.21
N TYR A 73 -3.20 -2.01 14.36
CA TYR A 73 -3.76 -3.32 14.76
C TYR A 73 -2.71 -4.37 15.09
N GLU A 74 -1.54 -4.34 14.45
CA GLU A 74 -0.48 -5.34 14.70
C GLU A 74 0.50 -4.84 15.76
N GLN A 75 0.84 -3.56 15.72
CA GLN A 75 1.82 -2.94 16.62
C GLN A 75 1.17 -2.19 17.79
N GLY A 76 -0.15 -1.98 17.77
CA GLY A 76 -0.90 -1.38 18.88
C GLY A 76 -0.67 0.12 19.10
N PHE A 77 -0.20 0.85 18.08
CA PHE A 77 -0.07 2.30 18.18
C PHE A 77 -1.45 2.98 18.27
N THR A 78 -1.50 4.11 18.97
CA THR A 78 -2.62 5.05 18.86
C THR A 78 -2.55 5.81 17.54
N ILE A 79 -3.65 6.46 17.14
CA ILE A 79 -3.69 7.31 15.94
C ILE A 79 -2.56 8.36 15.96
N SER A 80 -2.37 9.02 17.12
CA SER A 80 -1.29 10.00 17.30
C SER A 80 0.10 9.37 17.16
N GLY A 81 0.31 8.20 17.77
CA GLY A 81 1.58 7.46 17.66
C GLY A 81 1.89 7.03 16.23
N ALA A 82 0.90 6.51 15.51
CA ALA A 82 1.03 6.12 14.10
C ALA A 82 1.33 7.34 13.22
N ARG A 83 0.67 8.48 13.45
CA ARG A 83 0.94 9.74 12.73
C ARG A 83 2.38 10.19 12.91
N ASN A 84 2.88 10.20 14.14
CA ASN A 84 4.27 10.58 14.42
C ASN A 84 5.25 9.64 13.74
N ARG A 85 4.97 8.32 13.73
CA ARG A 85 5.82 7.33 13.07
C ARG A 85 5.87 7.53 11.55
N LEU A 86 4.72 7.78 10.92
CA LEU A 86 4.63 8.00 9.48
C LEU A 86 5.25 9.32 9.04
N GLY A 87 5.13 10.38 9.86
CA GLY A 87 5.77 11.67 9.60
C GLY A 87 7.30 11.61 9.66
N GLY A 88 7.87 10.76 10.52
CA GLY A 88 9.31 10.49 10.56
C GLY A 88 9.79 9.60 9.41
N ASP A 89 8.97 8.64 8.97
CA ASP A 89 9.32 7.66 7.93
C ASP A 89 9.22 8.18 6.48
N ALA A 90 8.64 9.37 6.23
CA ALA A 90 8.64 9.98 4.89
C ALA A 90 10.07 10.24 4.37
N SER A 91 11.00 10.53 5.28
CA SER A 91 12.44 10.64 4.99
C SER A 91 13.09 9.27 4.76
N SER A 92 12.65 8.22 5.48
CA SER A 92 13.28 6.89 5.43
C SER A 92 12.82 6.04 4.24
N THR A 93 11.59 6.22 3.74
CA THR A 93 11.06 5.44 2.60
C THR A 93 11.70 5.86 1.27
N GLU A 94 11.93 7.16 1.04
CA GLU A 94 12.71 7.63 -0.10
C GLU A 94 14.20 7.24 0.01
N ALA A 95 14.72 7.11 1.25
CA ALA A 95 16.09 6.67 1.49
C ALA A 95 16.27 5.14 1.34
N SER A 96 15.20 4.35 1.54
CA SER A 96 15.24 2.89 1.43
C SER A 96 14.84 2.36 0.05
N ALA A 97 14.25 3.20 -0.81
CA ALA A 97 14.01 2.86 -2.20
C ALA A 97 15.35 2.85 -2.94
N VAL A 98 15.80 1.66 -3.36
CA VAL A 98 16.96 1.53 -4.26
C VAL A 98 16.62 2.26 -5.56
N ARG A 99 17.28 3.40 -5.79
CA ARG A 99 17.14 4.13 -7.05
C ARG A 99 17.95 3.40 -8.12
N LEU A 100 17.27 2.53 -8.87
CA LEU A 100 17.84 1.90 -10.05
C LEU A 100 17.85 2.91 -11.21
N SER A 101 18.97 3.01 -11.90
CA SER A 101 19.10 3.71 -13.16
C SER A 101 18.25 3.04 -14.24
N ALA A 102 17.94 3.79 -15.30
CA ALA A 102 17.22 3.26 -16.45
C ALA A 102 17.95 2.06 -17.11
N ALA A 103 19.29 2.06 -17.06
CA ALA A 103 20.11 0.97 -17.59
C ALA A 103 19.97 -0.31 -16.75
N GLU A 104 19.96 -0.21 -15.42
CA GLU A 104 19.78 -1.36 -14.52
C GLU A 104 18.37 -1.97 -14.66
N LEU A 105 17.34 -1.12 -14.76
CA LEU A 105 15.98 -1.59 -15.04
C LEU A 105 15.88 -2.30 -16.40
N GLN A 106 16.62 -1.82 -17.40
CA GLN A 106 16.66 -2.44 -18.72
C GLN A 106 17.40 -3.78 -18.71
N ALA A 107 18.47 -3.90 -17.94
CA ALA A 107 19.20 -5.16 -17.76
C ALA A 107 18.33 -6.22 -17.06
N LEU A 108 17.67 -5.85 -15.96
CA LEU A 108 16.71 -6.72 -15.25
C LEU A 108 15.57 -7.17 -16.16
N ARG A 109 15.05 -6.28 -17.01
CA ARG A 109 14.01 -6.62 -17.99
C ARG A 109 14.48 -7.67 -18.98
N ASN A 110 15.72 -7.56 -19.46
CA ASN A 110 16.31 -8.52 -20.39
C ASN A 110 16.53 -9.88 -19.71
N GLU A 111 17.09 -9.91 -18.51
CA GLU A 111 17.27 -11.16 -17.75
C GLU A 111 15.94 -11.89 -17.53
N LEU A 112 14.89 -11.18 -17.12
CA LEU A 112 13.57 -11.79 -16.93
C LEU A 112 13.01 -12.36 -18.23
N HIS A 113 13.24 -11.68 -19.36
CA HIS A 113 12.84 -12.18 -20.67
C HIS A 113 13.59 -13.46 -21.03
N ASP A 114 14.90 -13.50 -20.82
CA ASP A 114 15.73 -14.68 -21.11
C ASP A 114 15.37 -15.88 -20.21
N ILE A 115 15.08 -15.64 -18.93
CA ILE A 115 14.59 -16.67 -18.00
C ILE A 115 13.23 -17.20 -18.50
N SER A 116 12.31 -16.32 -18.89
CA SER A 116 11.01 -16.75 -19.43
C SER A 116 11.15 -17.57 -20.72
N ALA A 117 12.08 -17.20 -21.59
CA ALA A 117 12.31 -17.87 -22.86
C ALA A 117 12.96 -19.25 -22.67
N SER A 118 13.90 -19.37 -21.75
CA SER A 118 14.55 -20.64 -21.41
C SER A 118 13.60 -21.63 -20.72
N LEU A 119 12.71 -21.15 -19.86
CA LEU A 119 11.63 -21.96 -19.28
C LEU A 119 10.63 -22.41 -20.35
N ALA A 120 10.28 -21.55 -21.31
CA ALA A 120 9.37 -21.89 -22.40
C ALA A 120 9.99 -22.89 -23.40
N ALA A 121 11.30 -22.85 -23.63
CA ALA A 121 12.01 -23.77 -24.50
C ALA A 121 12.25 -25.16 -23.86
N SER A 122 12.00 -25.29 -22.56
CA SER A 122 12.20 -26.53 -21.78
C SER A 122 10.88 -27.29 -21.51
N LEU A 123 9.76 -26.87 -22.13
CA LEU A 123 8.43 -27.48 -22.10
C LEU A 123 8.02 -27.93 -23.49
#